data_AF-A0A7C6CJA2-F1
#
_entry.id   AF-A0A7C6CJA2-F1
#
_cell.length_a   1.000
_cell.length_b   1.000
_cell.length_c   1.000
_cell.angle_alpha   90.00
_cell.angle_beta   90.00
_cell.angle_gamma   90.00
#
_symmetry.space_group_name_H-M   'P 1'
#
loop_
_entity.id
_entity.type
_entity.pdbx_description
1 polymer ?
#
loop_
_entity_poly.entity_id
_entity_poly.type
_entity_poly.pdbx_seq_one_letter_code
_entity_poly.pdbx_strand_id
1 'polypeptide(L)'
;MIIIPNTFYSRLVPAVFHRRLHRFGAEVETEEGREVVHIPNSGRLSELLFPGNRVGLNYEGHSGRKTRYTLVQAQTEAGWAFIDARLPNWILARHWPQLPPLNLYHQAYPEKTWGNSRFDLALQKKGTLKTGEKLATAWLEAKCVTLVRERRGLFPDAPTERGRKHLLELVRVKEEGGQAFVFFFLQHPGGDRVQANAETDPQFAAAMATAAKSGISFYAYRVEPSAEQVRLSEVPVLTGD
;
A
#
# COMPACT_ATOMS: atom_id res chain seq x y z
N MET A 1 5.30 -17.43 3.58
CA MET A 1 5.42 -16.38 4.63
C MET A 1 6.78 -15.71 4.47
N ILE A 2 6.82 -14.38 4.43
CA ILE A 2 8.04 -13.58 4.29
C ILE A 2 8.21 -12.75 5.55
N ILE A 3 9.45 -12.62 6.03
CA ILE A 3 9.78 -11.83 7.23
C ILE A 3 10.89 -10.86 6.84
N ILE A 4 10.63 -9.56 7.01
CA ILE A 4 11.60 -8.48 6.75
C ILE A 4 11.86 -7.72 8.06
N PRO A 5 13.03 -7.09 8.23
CA PRO A 5 13.28 -6.25 9.40
C PRO A 5 12.36 -5.02 9.38
N ASN A 6 11.79 -4.65 10.54
CA ASN A 6 11.07 -3.40 10.67
C ASN A 6 12.05 -2.25 10.91
N THR A 7 12.51 -1.64 9.80
CA THR A 7 13.28 -0.39 9.83
C THR A 7 12.47 0.79 9.30
N PHE A 8 11.15 0.61 9.16
CA PHE A 8 10.23 1.62 8.66
C PHE A 8 9.66 2.48 9.81
N TYR A 9 9.25 1.83 10.90
CA TYR A 9 8.83 2.51 12.12
C TYR A 9 9.99 2.57 13.11
N SER A 10 10.14 3.70 13.81
CA SER A 10 11.23 3.95 14.76
C SER A 10 10.76 3.72 16.19
N ARG A 11 9.81 4.54 16.64
CA ARG A 11 9.24 4.52 17.99
C ARG A 11 7.75 4.74 17.90
N LEU A 12 7.00 3.70 18.28
CA LEU A 12 5.55 3.76 18.39
C LEU A 12 5.15 4.34 19.75
N VAL A 13 4.25 5.31 19.74
CA VAL A 13 3.73 6.01 20.92
C VAL A 13 2.20 5.89 20.94
N PRO A 14 1.59 5.43 22.04
CA PRO A 14 0.14 5.32 22.13
C PRO A 14 -0.52 6.71 22.20
N ALA A 15 -1.71 6.83 21.63
CA ALA A 15 -2.54 8.02 21.72
C ALA A 15 -4.02 7.67 21.58
N VAL A 16 -4.89 8.64 21.81
CA VAL A 16 -6.34 8.55 21.57
C VAL A 16 -6.73 9.52 20.47
N PHE A 17 -7.42 9.03 19.45
CA PHE A 17 -7.89 9.87 18.36
C PHE A 17 -8.96 10.83 18.86
N HIS A 18 -8.79 12.12 18.57
CA HIS A 18 -9.81 13.11 18.92
C HIS A 18 -10.67 13.47 17.71
N ARG A 19 -10.07 14.05 16.67
CA ARG A 19 -10.79 14.45 15.46
C ARG A 19 -9.85 14.58 14.27
N ARG A 20 -10.39 14.37 13.08
CA ARG A 20 -9.69 14.69 11.83
C ARG A 20 -9.82 16.19 11.56
N LEU A 21 -8.70 16.86 11.29
CA LEU A 21 -8.68 18.28 10.93
C LEU A 21 -8.88 18.45 9.42
N HIS A 22 -8.15 17.66 8.63
CA HIS A 22 -8.25 17.60 7.17
C HIS A 22 -7.65 16.27 6.69
N ARG A 23 -7.55 16.07 5.36
CA ARG A 23 -7.09 14.80 4.76
C ARG A 23 -5.79 14.26 5.35
N PHE A 24 -4.84 15.14 5.67
CA PHE A 24 -3.49 14.78 6.12
C PHE A 24 -3.16 15.21 7.55
N GLY A 25 -4.16 15.60 8.34
CA GLY A 25 -3.96 16.15 9.68
C GLY A 25 -5.05 15.72 10.66
N ALA A 26 -4.66 15.35 11.87
CA ALA A 26 -5.55 15.00 12.96
C ALA A 26 -5.09 15.64 14.27
N GLU A 27 -6.03 15.73 15.21
CA GLU A 27 -5.75 16.03 16.61
C GLU A 27 -5.90 14.72 17.42
N VAL A 28 -4.94 14.45 18.30
CA VAL A 28 -4.91 13.28 19.17
C VAL A 28 -4.55 13.68 20.59
N GLU A 29 -4.89 12.84 21.56
CA GLU A 29 -4.45 12.95 22.95
C GLU A 29 -3.30 11.99 23.20
N THR A 30 -2.16 12.49 23.66
CA THR A 30 -1.01 11.72 24.13
C THR A 30 -0.87 11.84 25.65
N GLU A 31 0.07 11.13 26.27
CA GLU A 31 0.41 11.35 27.68
C GLU A 31 0.94 12.76 27.97
N GLU A 32 1.53 13.42 26.97
CA GLU A 32 2.02 14.81 27.05
C GLU A 32 0.91 15.86 26.80
N GLY A 33 -0.30 15.41 26.41
CA GLY A 33 -1.44 16.27 26.07
C GLY A 33 -1.84 16.22 24.60
N ARG A 34 -2.60 17.25 24.17
CA ARG A 34 -3.11 17.43 22.81
C ARG A 34 -2.01 17.67 21.78
N GLU A 35 -1.99 16.86 20.73
CA GLU A 35 -1.02 16.95 19.63
C GLU A 35 -1.70 17.00 18.25
N VAL A 36 -1.12 17.78 17.33
CA VAL A 36 -1.48 17.74 15.91
C VAL A 36 -0.51 16.82 15.16
N VAL A 37 -1.06 15.82 14.48
CA VAL A 37 -0.29 14.75 13.85
C VAL A 37 -0.59 14.62 12.35
N HIS A 38 0.37 14.12 11.59
CA HIS A 38 0.19 13.85 10.16
C HIS A 38 -0.53 12.51 9.94
N ILE A 39 -1.48 12.47 9.00
CA ILE A 39 -2.06 11.22 8.49
C ILE A 39 -1.41 10.91 7.13
N PRO A 40 -0.62 9.82 7.00
CA PRO A 40 0.10 9.46 5.77
C PRO A 40 -0.78 8.62 4.82
N ASN A 41 -2.08 8.91 4.75
CA ASN A 41 -3.06 8.16 3.96
C ASN A 41 -4.19 9.09 3.50
N SER A 42 -4.45 9.13 2.19
CA SER A 42 -5.49 9.98 1.62
C SER A 42 -6.90 9.42 1.75
N GLY A 43 -7.04 8.16 2.18
CA GLY A 43 -8.31 7.49 2.41
C GLY A 43 -9.18 8.14 3.48
N ARG A 44 -10.46 7.73 3.53
CA ARG A 44 -11.43 8.22 4.51
C ARG A 44 -11.17 7.65 5.89
N LEU A 45 -10.76 6.37 5.98
CA LEU A 45 -10.43 5.68 7.23
C LEU A 45 -11.48 5.89 8.33
N SER A 46 -12.76 6.02 7.98
CA SER A 46 -13.80 6.47 8.91
C SER A 46 -14.13 5.41 9.97
N GLU A 47 -13.92 4.14 9.63
CA GLU A 47 -14.02 2.98 10.52
C GLU A 47 -12.82 2.83 11.45
N LEU A 48 -11.71 3.53 11.18
CA LEU A 48 -10.47 3.46 11.96
C LEU A 48 -10.21 4.75 12.76
N LEU A 49 -10.58 5.91 12.24
CA LEU A 49 -10.27 7.22 12.78
C LEU A 49 -11.53 7.94 13.28
N PHE A 50 -12.10 7.44 14.37
CA PHE A 50 -13.26 8.02 15.05
C PHE A 50 -12.89 8.50 16.47
N PRO A 51 -13.55 9.53 17.01
CA PRO A 51 -13.26 10.07 18.34
C PRO A 51 -13.27 8.97 19.42
N GLY A 52 -12.23 8.94 20.24
CA GLY A 52 -12.06 7.96 21.32
C GLY A 52 -11.36 6.67 20.89
N ASN A 53 -11.11 6.42 19.61
CA ASN A 53 -10.37 5.22 19.21
C ASN A 53 -8.91 5.29 19.68
N ARG A 54 -8.36 4.16 20.11
CA ARG A 54 -6.93 4.04 20.39
C ARG A 54 -6.15 4.05 19.09
N VAL A 55 -5.09 4.84 19.03
CA VAL A 55 -4.22 4.99 17.86
C VAL A 55 -2.76 4.90 18.28
N GLY A 56 -1.89 4.59 17.32
CA GLY A 56 -0.44 4.56 17.49
C GLY A 56 0.22 5.58 16.58
N LEU A 57 1.18 6.31 17.14
CA LEU A 57 1.95 7.34 16.49
C LEU A 57 3.37 6.86 16.25
N ASN A 58 3.96 7.15 15.10
CA ASN A 58 5.39 7.01 14.87
C ASN A 58 6.07 8.35 15.12
N TYR A 59 7.07 8.38 16.00
CA TYR A 59 7.88 9.58 16.23
C TYR A 59 8.88 9.78 15.09
N GLU A 60 8.72 10.86 14.33
CA GLU A 60 9.59 11.24 13.21
C GLU A 60 10.12 12.67 13.37
N GLY A 61 9.97 13.29 14.55
CA GLY A 61 10.26 14.70 14.77
C GLY A 61 11.71 15.10 14.49
N HIS A 62 11.90 16.00 13.53
CA HIS A 62 13.16 16.69 13.25
C HIS A 62 12.86 18.11 12.74
N SER A 63 13.88 18.97 12.66
CA SER A 63 13.74 20.42 12.39
C SER A 63 13.01 20.80 11.09
N GLY A 64 12.88 19.88 10.13
CA GLY A 64 12.22 20.11 8.84
C GLY A 64 10.73 19.74 8.80
N ARG A 65 10.17 19.15 9.87
CA ARG A 65 8.77 18.70 9.89
C ARG A 65 7.87 19.67 10.64
N LYS A 66 6.65 19.84 10.10
CA LYS A 66 5.58 20.59 10.78
C LYS A 66 4.97 19.84 11.97
N THR A 67 4.97 18.51 11.93
CA THR A 67 4.45 17.65 13.02
C THR A 67 5.53 16.68 13.49
N ARG A 68 5.61 16.49 14.82
CA ARG A 68 6.54 15.54 15.47
C ARG A 68 6.18 14.09 15.17
N TYR A 69 4.88 13.84 15.01
CA TYR A 69 4.30 12.51 14.89
C TYR A 69 3.59 12.29 13.55
N THR A 70 3.58 11.02 13.15
CA THR A 70 2.71 10.47 12.11
C THR A 70 1.76 9.46 12.75
N LEU A 71 0.46 9.55 12.48
CA LEU A 71 -0.51 8.53 12.90
C LEU A 71 -0.39 7.32 11.99
N VAL A 72 0.03 6.18 12.54
CA VAL A 72 0.38 4.97 11.77
C VAL A 72 -0.46 3.76 12.12
N GLN A 73 -1.12 3.73 13.29
CA GLN A 73 -1.95 2.62 13.72
C GLN A 73 -3.31 3.09 14.23
N ALA A 74 -4.33 2.25 14.06
CA ALA A 74 -5.64 2.39 14.69
C ALA A 74 -6.07 1.04 15.26
N GLN A 75 -6.66 1.05 16.45
CA GLN A 75 -7.15 -0.16 17.09
C GLN A 75 -8.43 -0.63 16.40
N THR A 76 -8.52 -1.95 16.21
CA THR A 76 -9.72 -2.66 15.72
C THR A 76 -9.99 -3.85 16.65
N GLU A 77 -11.13 -4.50 16.50
CA GLU A 77 -11.45 -5.73 17.24
C GLU A 77 -10.47 -6.88 16.95
N ALA A 78 -9.92 -6.91 15.72
CA ALA A 78 -8.95 -7.91 15.29
C ALA A 78 -7.49 -7.55 15.63
N GLY A 79 -7.25 -6.44 16.33
CA GLY A 79 -5.91 -5.92 16.65
C GLY A 79 -5.60 -4.60 15.95
N TRP A 80 -4.31 -4.26 15.86
CA TRP A 80 -3.85 -2.99 15.28
C TRP A 80 -3.88 -3.03 13.75
N ALA A 81 -4.67 -2.16 13.13
CA ALA A 81 -4.57 -1.86 11.71
C ALA A 81 -3.48 -0.80 11.50
N PHE A 82 -2.58 -1.04 10.56
CA PHE A 82 -1.55 -0.07 10.16
C PHE A 82 -2.07 0.75 8.98
N ILE A 83 -2.16 2.07 9.15
CA ILE A 83 -2.79 2.94 8.16
C ILE A 83 -1.79 3.63 7.23
N ASP A 84 -0.49 3.45 7.45
CA ASP A 84 0.54 4.16 6.68
C ASP A 84 0.60 3.68 5.23
N ALA A 85 0.15 4.51 4.30
CA ALA A 85 0.14 4.18 2.87
C ALA A 85 1.53 4.25 2.23
N ARG A 86 2.56 4.70 2.96
CA ARG A 86 3.96 4.72 2.50
C ARG A 86 4.65 3.37 2.71
N LEU A 87 4.19 2.55 3.66
CA LEU A 87 4.78 1.24 3.97
C LEU A 87 4.79 0.29 2.75
N PRO A 88 3.71 0.15 1.96
CA PRO A 88 3.71 -0.65 0.74
C PRO A 88 4.84 -0.32 -0.25
N ASN A 89 5.01 0.96 -0.60
CA ASN A 89 6.07 1.42 -1.50
C ASN A 89 7.46 1.15 -0.92
N TRP A 90 7.62 1.35 0.38
CA TRP A 90 8.88 1.04 1.07
C TRP A 90 9.23 -0.45 1.01
N ILE A 91 8.24 -1.33 1.22
CA ILE A 91 8.41 -2.79 1.09
C ILE A 91 8.84 -3.13 -0.33
N LEU A 92 8.15 -2.63 -1.35
CA LEU A 92 8.54 -2.88 -2.75
C LEU A 92 9.95 -2.36 -3.04
N ALA A 93 10.26 -1.11 -2.68
CA ALA A 93 11.54 -0.52 -3.01
C ALA A 93 12.75 -1.20 -2.35
N ARG A 94 12.61 -1.71 -1.11
CA ARG A 94 13.72 -2.28 -0.34
C ARG A 94 13.74 -3.80 -0.25
N HIS A 95 12.59 -4.44 -0.38
CA HIS A 95 12.42 -5.86 -0.12
C HIS A 95 11.83 -6.65 -1.29
N TRP A 96 11.69 -6.05 -2.48
CA TRP A 96 11.23 -6.77 -3.68
C TRP A 96 11.94 -8.12 -3.94
N PRO A 97 13.26 -8.32 -3.71
CA PRO A 97 13.88 -9.62 -4.02
C PRO A 97 13.31 -10.78 -3.19
N GLN A 98 12.62 -10.46 -2.09
CA GLN A 98 12.01 -11.45 -1.20
C GLN A 98 10.56 -11.76 -1.58
N LEU A 99 9.95 -10.97 -2.48
CA LEU A 99 8.57 -11.12 -2.93
C LEU A 99 8.53 -11.87 -4.25
N PRO A 100 8.06 -13.13 -4.32
CA PRO A 100 7.87 -13.80 -5.60
C PRO A 100 6.81 -13.09 -6.46
N PRO A 101 6.94 -13.09 -7.80
CA PRO A 101 8.05 -13.63 -8.62
C PRO A 101 9.16 -12.58 -8.84
N LEU A 102 9.21 -11.52 -8.03
CA LEU A 102 10.12 -10.40 -8.25
C LEU A 102 11.58 -10.78 -8.03
N ASN A 103 11.87 -11.85 -7.30
CA ASN A 103 13.20 -12.45 -7.15
C ASN A 103 13.89 -12.82 -8.48
N LEU A 104 13.16 -12.87 -9.60
CA LEU A 104 13.71 -13.10 -10.94
C LEU A 104 14.35 -11.86 -11.59
N TYR A 105 14.21 -10.69 -10.96
CA TYR A 105 14.76 -9.42 -11.42
C TYR A 105 16.03 -9.05 -10.66
N HIS A 106 16.75 -8.02 -11.10
CA HIS A 106 18.12 -7.73 -10.63
C HIS A 106 18.39 -6.25 -10.37
N GLN A 107 17.68 -5.35 -11.05
CA GLN A 107 17.84 -3.91 -10.91
C GLN A 107 16.48 -3.28 -10.65
N ALA A 108 16.46 -2.30 -9.75
CA ALA A 108 15.26 -1.64 -9.29
C ALA A 108 15.35 -0.12 -9.53
N TYR A 109 14.25 0.44 -10.01
CA TYR A 109 14.10 1.85 -10.31
C TYR A 109 12.80 2.33 -9.65
N PRO A 110 12.86 2.82 -8.41
CA PRO A 110 11.70 3.37 -7.72
C PRO A 110 11.15 4.62 -8.41
N GLU A 111 9.84 4.85 -8.29
CA GLU A 111 9.17 6.08 -8.77
C GLU A 111 9.46 6.39 -10.26
N LYS A 112 9.48 5.35 -11.11
CA LYS A 112 9.79 5.49 -12.54
C LYS A 112 8.53 5.80 -13.35
N THR A 113 8.66 6.70 -14.32
CA THR A 113 7.56 7.09 -15.22
C THR A 113 7.45 6.15 -16.41
N TRP A 114 6.21 5.78 -16.75
CA TRP A 114 5.84 5.18 -18.03
C TRP A 114 4.53 5.81 -18.51
N GLY A 115 4.44 6.17 -19.78
CA GLY A 115 3.29 6.90 -20.30
C GLY A 115 3.07 8.21 -19.52
N ASN A 116 1.90 8.35 -18.91
CA ASN A 116 1.52 9.53 -18.13
C ASN A 116 1.45 9.25 -16.62
N SER A 117 1.94 8.11 -16.14
CA SER A 117 1.94 7.74 -14.73
C SER A 117 3.33 7.49 -14.20
N ARG A 118 3.48 7.70 -12.90
CA ARG A 118 4.67 7.33 -12.14
C ARG A 118 4.30 6.11 -11.31
N PHE A 119 4.99 5.01 -11.57
CA PHE A 119 4.80 3.74 -10.90
C PHE A 119 5.77 3.61 -9.73
N ASP A 120 5.35 2.86 -8.70
CA ASP A 120 6.10 2.77 -7.45
C ASP A 120 7.45 2.08 -7.63
N LEU A 121 7.54 1.09 -8.53
CA LEU A 121 8.78 0.39 -8.85
C LEU A 121 8.78 -0.11 -10.30
N ALA A 122 9.93 0.01 -10.96
CA ALA A 122 10.23 -0.74 -12.16
C ALA A 122 11.42 -1.67 -11.91
N LEU A 123 11.31 -2.92 -12.37
CA LEU A 123 12.33 -3.94 -12.20
C LEU A 123 12.85 -4.41 -13.56
N GLN A 124 14.17 -4.61 -13.67
CA GLN A 124 14.81 -5.13 -14.88
C GLN A 124 15.62 -6.39 -14.58
N LYS A 125 15.57 -7.36 -15.50
CA LYS A 125 16.46 -8.53 -15.48
C LYS A 125 17.85 -8.12 -15.96
N LYS A 126 18.91 -8.79 -15.49
CA LYS A 126 20.22 -8.69 -16.16
C LYS A 126 20.20 -9.53 -17.44
N GLY A 127 20.82 -9.04 -18.50
CA GLY A 127 21.01 -9.78 -19.74
C GLY A 127 21.73 -8.96 -20.81
N THR A 128 22.48 -9.63 -21.68
CA THR A 128 23.03 -9.02 -22.89
C THR A 128 21.91 -8.95 -23.92
N LEU A 129 21.47 -7.73 -24.24
CA LEU A 129 20.50 -7.52 -25.31
C LEU A 129 21.15 -7.80 -26.66
N LYS A 130 20.45 -8.50 -27.55
CA LYS A 130 20.77 -8.41 -28.97
C LYS A 130 20.40 -7.01 -29.47
N THR A 131 21.09 -6.55 -30.51
CA THR A 131 20.78 -5.26 -31.14
C THR A 131 19.30 -5.18 -31.51
N GLY A 132 18.58 -4.23 -30.91
CA GLY A 132 17.13 -4.04 -31.13
C GLY A 132 16.21 -4.67 -30.07
N GLU A 133 16.70 -5.50 -29.16
CA GLU A 133 15.89 -6.00 -28.04
C GLU A 133 15.77 -4.95 -26.92
N LYS A 134 14.61 -4.89 -26.26
CA LYS A 134 14.42 -4.12 -25.03
C LYS A 134 14.56 -5.04 -23.82
N LEU A 135 15.25 -4.58 -22.78
CA LEU A 135 15.32 -5.27 -21.49
C LEU A 135 13.90 -5.46 -20.94
N ALA A 136 13.54 -6.70 -20.63
CA ALA A 136 12.26 -7.04 -20.01
C ALA A 136 12.12 -6.25 -18.70
N THR A 137 11.23 -5.25 -18.72
CA THR A 137 10.94 -4.39 -17.58
C THR A 137 9.59 -4.79 -17.01
N ALA A 138 9.56 -5.06 -15.71
CA ALA A 138 8.33 -5.17 -14.95
C ALA A 138 7.98 -3.84 -14.32
N TRP A 139 6.72 -3.43 -14.44
CA TRP A 139 6.16 -2.24 -13.81
C TRP A 139 5.26 -2.66 -12.66
N LEU A 140 5.45 -2.05 -11.50
CA LEU A 140 4.80 -2.44 -10.27
C LEU A 140 4.08 -1.27 -9.63
N GLU A 141 2.91 -1.57 -9.10
CA GLU A 141 2.10 -0.65 -8.32
C GLU A 141 1.71 -1.30 -6.99
N ALA A 142 1.94 -0.60 -5.89
CA ALA A 142 1.50 -0.94 -4.56
C ALA A 142 0.15 -0.29 -4.24
N LYS A 143 -0.70 -1.01 -3.52
CA LYS A 143 -1.98 -0.52 -3.01
C LYS A 143 -2.08 -0.78 -1.52
N CYS A 144 -2.32 0.27 -0.74
CA CYS A 144 -2.60 0.16 0.70
C CYS A 144 -4.08 -0.18 0.91
N VAL A 145 -4.37 -1.30 1.57
CA VAL A 145 -5.74 -1.76 1.86
C VAL A 145 -5.96 -1.76 3.36
N THR A 146 -6.77 -0.81 3.84
CA THR A 146 -7.12 -0.67 5.25
C THR A 146 -8.59 -0.91 5.55
N LEU A 147 -9.48 -0.78 4.56
CA LEU A 147 -10.90 -1.06 4.72
C LEU A 147 -11.13 -2.57 4.71
N VAL A 148 -11.78 -3.09 5.76
CA VAL A 148 -12.19 -4.50 5.85
C VAL A 148 -13.68 -4.59 6.15
N ARG A 149 -14.39 -5.44 5.41
CA ARG A 149 -15.78 -5.85 5.70
C ARG A 149 -15.92 -7.35 5.53
N GLU A 150 -16.44 -8.04 6.54
CA GLU A 150 -16.62 -9.50 6.50
C GLU A 150 -15.33 -10.25 6.08
N ARG A 151 -14.21 -9.82 6.67
CA ARG A 151 -12.84 -10.31 6.39
C ARG A 151 -12.33 -10.05 4.97
N ARG A 152 -13.08 -9.34 4.13
CA ARG A 152 -12.65 -8.88 2.80
C ARG A 152 -11.95 -7.54 2.94
N GLY A 153 -10.68 -7.48 2.57
CA GLY A 153 -9.96 -6.23 2.31
C GLY A 153 -10.49 -5.59 1.03
N LEU A 154 -10.93 -4.34 1.11
CA LEU A 154 -11.61 -3.64 0.03
C LEU A 154 -10.77 -2.44 -0.42
N PHE A 155 -10.46 -2.39 -1.71
CA PHE A 155 -9.80 -1.23 -2.32
C PHE A 155 -10.57 -0.69 -3.53
N PRO A 156 -10.79 0.63 -3.65
CA PRO A 156 -10.39 1.67 -2.70
C PRO A 156 -11.44 1.92 -1.59
N ASP A 157 -11.09 2.74 -0.60
CA ASP A 157 -12.00 3.24 0.45
C ASP A 157 -12.65 4.59 0.09
N ALA A 158 -12.20 5.22 -1.01
CA ALA A 158 -12.82 6.35 -1.68
C ALA A 158 -12.56 6.29 -3.20
N PRO A 159 -13.39 6.92 -4.06
CA PRO A 159 -13.16 6.93 -5.51
C PRO A 159 -11.73 7.35 -5.88
N THR A 160 -11.10 6.62 -6.81
CA THR A 160 -9.68 6.78 -7.15
C THR A 160 -9.43 6.81 -8.67
N GLU A 161 -9.53 8.00 -9.25
CA GLU A 161 -9.17 8.20 -10.66
C GLU A 161 -7.70 7.85 -10.94
N ARG A 162 -6.79 8.22 -10.03
CA ARG A 162 -5.37 7.86 -10.15
C ARG A 162 -5.16 6.35 -10.16
N GLY A 163 -5.80 5.62 -9.23
CA GLY A 163 -5.69 4.17 -9.18
C GLY A 163 -6.21 3.50 -10.45
N ARG A 164 -7.34 3.97 -10.97
CA ARG A 164 -7.91 3.52 -12.24
C ARG A 164 -6.97 3.78 -13.41
N LYS A 165 -6.44 5.00 -13.53
CA LYS A 165 -5.47 5.39 -14.58
C LYS A 165 -4.24 4.48 -14.56
N HIS A 166 -3.68 4.21 -13.38
CA HIS A 166 -2.50 3.35 -13.24
C HIS A 166 -2.79 1.93 -13.73
N LEU A 167 -3.96 1.34 -13.41
CA LEU A 167 -4.33 0.02 -13.92
C LEU A 167 -4.42 -0.01 -15.46
N LEU A 168 -5.06 0.99 -16.06
CA LEU A 168 -5.19 1.08 -17.52
C LEU A 168 -3.85 1.31 -18.22
N GLU A 169 -2.91 2.03 -17.60
CA GLU A 169 -1.56 2.16 -18.15
C GLU A 169 -0.74 0.88 -17.99
N LEU A 170 -0.91 0.12 -16.90
CA LEU A 170 -0.33 -1.22 -16.79
C LEU A 170 -0.89 -2.19 -17.85
N VAL A 171 -2.15 -2.03 -18.27
CA VAL A 171 -2.71 -2.81 -19.38
C VAL A 171 -1.93 -2.52 -20.66
N ARG A 172 -1.66 -1.25 -20.96
CA ARG A 172 -0.85 -0.88 -22.13
C ARG A 172 0.59 -1.40 -22.05
N VAL A 173 1.18 -1.42 -20.85
CA VAL A 173 2.48 -2.08 -20.63
C VAL A 173 2.43 -3.55 -21.07
N LYS A 174 1.37 -4.29 -20.76
CA LYS A 174 1.19 -5.68 -21.20
C LYS A 174 0.98 -5.79 -22.71
N GLU A 175 0.20 -4.90 -23.31
CA GLU A 175 -0.03 -4.85 -24.76
C GLU A 175 1.27 -4.61 -25.55
N GLU A 176 2.20 -3.84 -25.00
CA GLU A 176 3.55 -3.63 -25.57
C GLU A 176 4.54 -4.78 -25.26
N GLY A 177 4.07 -5.89 -24.69
CA GLY A 177 4.89 -7.06 -24.36
C GLY A 177 5.70 -6.94 -23.05
N GLY A 178 5.44 -5.91 -22.25
CA GLY A 178 6.02 -5.72 -20.93
C GLY A 178 5.43 -6.64 -19.85
N GLN A 179 5.98 -6.55 -18.64
CA GLN A 179 5.41 -7.20 -17.46
C GLN A 179 4.83 -6.15 -16.51
N ALA A 180 3.73 -6.49 -15.86
CA ALA A 180 3.02 -5.60 -14.95
C ALA A 180 2.51 -6.40 -13.74
N PHE A 181 2.72 -5.84 -12.55
CA PHE A 181 2.31 -6.44 -11.29
C PHE A 181 1.61 -5.41 -10.41
N VAL A 182 0.55 -5.84 -9.72
CA VAL A 182 -0.09 -5.03 -8.70
C VAL A 182 -0.04 -5.78 -7.37
N PHE A 183 0.50 -5.13 -6.34
CA PHE A 183 0.61 -5.69 -5.00
C PHE A 183 -0.33 -4.95 -4.05
N PHE A 184 -1.31 -5.66 -3.52
CA PHE A 184 -2.13 -5.17 -2.42
C PHE A 184 -1.48 -5.52 -1.08
N PHE A 185 -1.37 -4.53 -0.21
CA PHE A 185 -0.87 -4.69 1.15
C PHE A 185 -2.05 -4.49 2.09
N LEU A 186 -2.57 -5.61 2.59
CA LEU A 186 -3.69 -5.65 3.53
C LEU A 186 -3.17 -5.37 4.94
N GLN A 187 -3.29 -4.12 5.35
CA GLN A 187 -2.72 -3.62 6.61
C GLN A 187 -3.74 -3.61 7.76
N HIS A 188 -4.92 -4.18 7.56
CA HIS A 188 -5.91 -4.42 8.61
C HIS A 188 -5.94 -5.92 8.97
N PRO A 189 -5.73 -6.29 10.25
CA PRO A 189 -5.55 -7.70 10.65
C PRO A 189 -6.82 -8.57 10.54
N GLY A 190 -8.00 -7.96 10.42
CA GLY A 190 -9.27 -8.67 10.30
C GLY A 190 -9.53 -9.23 8.91
N GLY A 191 -8.72 -8.87 7.91
CA GLY A 191 -8.89 -9.34 6.53
C GLY A 191 -8.05 -10.57 6.20
N ASP A 192 -8.55 -11.41 5.29
CA ASP A 192 -7.88 -12.63 4.82
C ASP A 192 -7.92 -12.81 3.29
N ARG A 193 -8.41 -11.81 2.57
CA ARG A 193 -8.52 -11.76 1.11
C ARG A 193 -8.67 -10.31 0.66
N VAL A 194 -8.34 -10.00 -0.58
CA VAL A 194 -8.48 -8.65 -1.14
C VAL A 194 -9.34 -8.67 -2.40
N GLN A 195 -10.19 -7.66 -2.57
CA GLN A 195 -10.95 -7.46 -3.80
C GLN A 195 -11.20 -5.97 -4.07
N ALA A 196 -11.62 -5.65 -5.30
CA ALA A 196 -12.07 -4.32 -5.63
C ALA A 196 -13.36 -3.96 -4.85
N ASN A 197 -13.46 -2.70 -4.43
CA ASN A 197 -14.64 -2.16 -3.79
C ASN A 197 -15.57 -1.52 -4.82
N ALA A 198 -16.39 -2.34 -5.49
CA ALA A 198 -17.29 -1.88 -6.54
C ALA A 198 -18.38 -0.91 -6.03
N GLU A 199 -18.77 -0.98 -4.75
CA GLU A 199 -19.70 -0.03 -4.14
C GLU A 199 -19.12 1.38 -4.08
N THR A 200 -17.83 1.48 -3.74
CA THR A 200 -17.14 2.77 -3.62
C THR A 200 -16.65 3.30 -4.97
N ASP A 201 -16.10 2.44 -5.82
CA ASP A 201 -15.58 2.81 -7.13
C ASP A 201 -15.81 1.70 -8.16
N PRO A 202 -16.97 1.67 -8.83
CA PRO A 202 -17.28 0.66 -9.83
C PRO A 202 -16.35 0.76 -11.05
N GLN A 203 -15.79 1.94 -11.33
CA GLN A 203 -14.90 2.14 -12.48
C GLN A 203 -13.50 1.57 -12.20
N PHE A 204 -13.01 1.68 -10.95
CA PHE A 204 -11.81 0.98 -10.53
C PHE A 204 -12.01 -0.54 -10.58
N ALA A 205 -13.15 -1.06 -10.10
CA ALA A 205 -13.46 -2.48 -10.15
C ALA A 205 -13.47 -3.02 -11.59
N ALA A 206 -14.12 -2.32 -12.52
CA ALA A 206 -14.10 -2.66 -13.94
C ALA A 206 -12.67 -2.63 -14.52
N ALA A 207 -11.87 -1.60 -14.19
CA ALA A 207 -10.49 -1.52 -14.63
C ALA A 207 -9.61 -2.65 -14.09
N MET A 208 -9.84 -3.10 -12.84
CA MET A 208 -9.14 -4.25 -12.25
C MET A 208 -9.51 -5.56 -12.97
N ALA A 209 -10.78 -5.77 -13.30
CA ALA A 209 -11.22 -6.92 -14.08
C ALA A 209 -10.60 -6.94 -15.49
N THR A 210 -10.58 -5.78 -16.19
CA THR A 210 -9.90 -5.64 -17.47
C THR A 210 -8.40 -5.94 -17.35
N ALA A 211 -7.75 -5.38 -16.33
CA ALA A 211 -6.34 -5.62 -16.05
C ALA A 211 -6.00 -7.10 -15.84
N ALA A 212 -6.85 -7.83 -15.10
CA ALA A 212 -6.69 -9.27 -14.91
C ALA A 212 -6.78 -10.03 -16.24
N LYS A 213 -7.77 -9.69 -17.08
CA LYS A 213 -7.96 -10.30 -18.41
C LYS A 213 -6.80 -10.00 -19.38
N SER A 214 -6.11 -8.88 -19.22
CA SER A 214 -4.90 -8.52 -19.99
C SER A 214 -3.61 -9.23 -19.49
N GLY A 215 -3.71 -10.10 -18.48
CA GLY A 215 -2.58 -10.85 -17.95
C GLY A 215 -1.67 -10.07 -17.01
N ILE A 216 -2.19 -9.01 -16.36
CA ILE A 216 -1.55 -8.41 -15.18
C ILE A 216 -1.71 -9.37 -14.01
N SER A 217 -0.62 -9.66 -13.30
CA SER A 217 -0.70 -10.50 -12.10
C SER A 217 -0.95 -9.64 -10.86
N PHE A 218 -1.91 -10.05 -10.05
CA PHE A 218 -2.24 -9.42 -8.78
C PHE A 218 -1.77 -10.30 -7.63
N TYR A 219 -1.10 -9.71 -6.66
CA TYR A 219 -0.68 -10.35 -5.41
C TYR A 219 -1.25 -9.57 -4.24
N ALA A 220 -1.53 -10.26 -3.14
CA ALA A 220 -1.86 -9.59 -1.90
C ALA A 220 -1.11 -10.20 -0.72
N TYR A 221 -0.64 -9.33 0.17
CA TYR A 221 -0.01 -9.74 1.42
C TYR A 221 -0.74 -9.07 2.57
N ARG A 222 -1.16 -9.87 3.56
CA ARG A 222 -1.46 -9.36 4.89
C ARG A 222 -0.16 -8.91 5.55
N VAL A 223 -0.16 -7.70 6.08
CA VAL A 223 1.00 -7.03 6.66
C VAL A 223 0.86 -6.94 8.16
N GLU A 224 1.80 -7.53 8.89
CA GLU A 224 1.80 -7.58 10.34
C GLU A 224 3.14 -7.06 10.89
N PRO A 225 3.30 -5.73 11.05
CA PRO A 225 4.47 -5.15 11.71
C PRO A 225 4.49 -5.41 13.23
N SER A 226 5.65 -5.80 13.74
CA SER A 226 6.04 -5.79 15.16
C SER A 226 7.13 -4.72 15.39
N ALA A 227 7.70 -4.64 16.60
CA ALA A 227 8.79 -3.72 16.86
C ALA A 227 10.05 -4.03 16.03
N GLU A 228 10.35 -5.31 15.76
CA GLU A 228 11.60 -5.75 15.13
C GLU A 228 11.42 -6.18 13.68
N GLN A 229 10.22 -6.63 13.29
CA GLN A 229 9.98 -7.31 12.02
C GLN A 229 8.66 -6.90 11.39
N VAL A 230 8.54 -7.08 10.07
CA VAL A 230 7.26 -7.06 9.37
C VAL A 230 7.04 -8.43 8.75
N ARG A 231 5.95 -9.09 9.16
CA ARG A 231 5.53 -10.37 8.57
C ARG A 231 4.57 -10.11 7.42
N LEU A 232 4.85 -10.74 6.28
CA LEU A 232 4.00 -10.73 5.09
C LEU A 232 3.48 -12.14 4.82
N SER A 233 2.16 -12.28 4.87
CA SER A 233 1.46 -13.54 4.59
C SER A 233 0.62 -13.37 3.34
N GLU A 234 0.87 -14.16 2.31
CA GLU A 234 0.09 -14.09 1.07
C GLU A 234 -1.39 -14.42 1.34
N VAL A 235 -2.27 -13.64 0.73
CA VAL A 235 -3.72 -13.81 0.79
C VAL A 235 -4.30 -13.74 -0.63
N PRO A 236 -5.42 -14.43 -0.93
CA PRO A 236 -5.99 -14.43 -2.27
C PRO A 236 -6.48 -13.03 -2.68
N VAL A 237 -6.28 -12.72 -3.96
CA VAL A 237 -6.92 -11.59 -4.64
C VAL A 237 -8.11 -12.12 -5.44
N LEU A 238 -9.30 -11.56 -5.21
CA LEU A 238 -10.50 -11.87 -5.98
C LEU A 238 -10.64 -10.82 -7.08
N THR A 239 -10.39 -11.21 -8.33
CA THR A 239 -10.44 -10.33 -9.50
C THR A 239 -11.81 -10.29 -10.18
N GLY A 240 -12.79 -11.05 -9.67
CA GLY A 240 -14.13 -11.19 -10.24
C GLY A 240 -14.13 -12.07 -11.49
N ASP A 241 -14.82 -13.20 -11.41
CA ASP A 241 -15.38 -13.92 -12.57
C ASP A 241 -16.89 -13.70 -12.58
#